data_AF-A0A521FSX6-F1
#
_entry.id   AF-A0A521FSX6-F1
#
_cell.length_a   1.000
_cell.length_b   1.000
_cell.length_c   1.000
_cell.angle_alpha   90.00
_cell.angle_beta   90.00
_cell.angle_gamma   90.00
#
_symmetry.space_group_name_H-M   'P 1'
#
loop_
_entity.id
_entity.type
_entity.pdbx_description
1 polymer ?
#
loop_
_entity_poly.entity_id
_entity_poly.type
_entity_poly.pdbx_seq_one_letter_code
_entity_poly.pdbx_strand_id
1 'polypeptide(L)'
;MLLMLLEFILMIAAPVAHIVLCSMSYSSRINLSIIVITMLCLVAGIILPVLASYIDILNLPSDVKCATGSAGFAVLGTAATAVLIPISALLFYIIAYFRRKKLNAA
;
A
#
# COMPACT_ATOMS: atom_id res chain seq x y z
N MET A 1 3.66 7.74 -21.41
CA MET A 1 2.25 7.65 -20.94
C MET A 1 1.96 6.31 -20.25
N LEU A 2 2.35 5.17 -20.84
CA LEU A 2 2.17 3.85 -20.22
C LEU A 2 2.91 3.70 -18.87
N LEU A 3 4.15 4.20 -18.77
CA LEU A 3 4.95 4.11 -17.55
C LEU A 3 4.39 4.96 -16.39
N MET A 4 3.96 6.20 -16.65
CA MET A 4 3.26 7.00 -15.62
C MET A 4 1.98 6.33 -15.12
N LEU A 5 1.24 5.65 -16.00
CA LEU A 5 0.04 4.92 -15.61
C LEU A 5 0.38 3.71 -14.72
N LEU A 6 1.51 3.04 -15.00
CA LEU A 6 2.05 1.97 -14.17
C LEU A 6 2.44 2.47 -12.77
N GLU A 7 3.12 3.61 -12.66
CA GLU A 7 3.48 4.23 -11.37
C GLU A 7 2.23 4.54 -10.52
N PHE A 8 1.19 5.09 -11.15
CA PHE A 8 -0.09 5.36 -10.47
C PHE A 8 -0.76 4.09 -9.96
N ILE A 9 -0.79 3.02 -10.76
CA ILE A 9 -1.37 1.73 -10.34
C ILE A 9 -0.58 1.15 -9.17
N LEU A 10 0.75 1.19 -9.22
CA LEU A 10 1.61 0.65 -8.17
C LEU A 10 1.51 1.45 -6.86
N MET A 11 1.25 2.75 -6.95
CA MET A 11 1.01 3.61 -5.78
C MET A 11 -0.25 3.18 -5.00
N ILE A 12 -1.33 2.83 -5.69
CA ILE A 12 -2.60 2.43 -5.04
C ILE A 12 -2.68 0.92 -4.76
N ALA A 13 -1.84 0.11 -5.39
CA ALA A 13 -1.90 -1.35 -5.27
C ALA A 13 -1.70 -1.83 -3.82
N ALA A 14 -0.69 -1.30 -3.12
CA ALA A 14 -0.41 -1.68 -1.74
C ALA A 14 -1.54 -1.34 -0.74
N PRO A 15 -2.10 -0.11 -0.71
CA PRO A 15 -3.22 0.19 0.18
C PRO A 15 -4.49 -0.59 -0.18
N VAL A 16 -4.79 -0.80 -1.47
CA VAL A 16 -5.93 -1.63 -1.89
C VAL A 16 -5.75 -3.08 -1.44
N ALA A 17 -4.56 -3.66 -1.67
CA ALA A 17 -4.24 -5.01 -1.23
C ALA A 17 -4.33 -5.16 0.29
N HIS A 18 -3.91 -4.15 1.06
CA HIS A 18 -4.04 -4.13 2.51
C HIS A 18 -5.50 -4.21 2.97
N ILE A 19 -6.39 -3.41 2.36
CA ILE A 19 -7.83 -3.42 2.67
C ILE A 19 -8.45 -4.78 2.34
N VAL A 20 -8.12 -5.35 1.18
CA VAL A 20 -8.63 -6.66 0.75
C VAL A 20 -8.16 -7.77 1.68
N LEU A 21 -6.85 -7.82 1.99
CA LEU A 21 -6.28 -8.84 2.88
C LEU A 21 -6.81 -8.70 4.32
N CYS A 22 -6.95 -7.48 4.84
CA CYS A 22 -7.58 -7.24 6.14
C CYS A 22 -9.03 -7.70 6.16
N SER A 23 -9.80 -7.44 5.09
CA SER A 23 -11.18 -7.90 4.95
C SER A 23 -11.29 -9.43 4.88
N MET A 24 -10.36 -10.09 4.17
CA MET A 24 -10.30 -11.55 4.08
C MET A 24 -9.88 -12.20 5.42
N SER A 25 -8.93 -11.61 6.13
CA SER A 25 -8.55 -12.02 7.50
C SER A 25 -9.74 -11.88 8.45
N TYR A 26 -10.49 -10.78 8.35
CA TYR A 26 -11.71 -10.56 9.14
C TYR A 26 -12.86 -11.52 8.81
N SER A 27 -12.96 -11.96 7.56
CA SER A 27 -13.89 -13.00 7.11
C SER A 27 -13.42 -14.42 7.46
N SER A 28 -12.33 -14.58 8.22
CA SER A 28 -11.69 -15.86 8.56
C SER A 28 -11.29 -16.71 7.35
N ARG A 29 -11.11 -16.10 6.16
CA ARG A 29 -10.62 -16.82 4.97
C ARG A 29 -9.11 -17.02 5.00
N ILE A 30 -8.39 -16.23 5.79
CA ILE A 30 -6.94 -16.27 5.92
C ILE A 30 -6.56 -16.18 7.40
N ASN A 31 -5.66 -17.05 7.86
CA ASN A 31 -5.15 -17.07 9.23
C ASN A 31 -3.97 -16.10 9.48
N LEU A 32 -3.84 -15.06 8.65
CA LEU A 32 -2.81 -14.05 8.81
C LEU A 32 -3.29 -12.94 9.75
N SER A 33 -2.45 -12.59 10.73
CA SER A 33 -2.71 -11.48 11.64
C SER A 33 -2.70 -10.15 10.87
N ILE A 34 -3.59 -9.24 11.25
CA ILE A 34 -3.69 -7.88 10.68
C ILE A 34 -2.33 -7.16 10.77
N ILE A 35 -1.55 -7.39 11.83
CA ILE A 35 -0.21 -6.81 12.00
C ILE A 35 0.75 -7.28 10.90
N VAL A 36 0.74 -8.59 10.59
CA VAL A 36 1.61 -9.18 9.57
C VAL A 36 1.23 -8.67 8.18
N ILE A 37 -0.07 -8.62 7.88
CA ILE A 37 -0.59 -8.05 6.62
C ILE A 37 -0.16 -6.59 6.49
N THR A 38 -0.25 -5.83 7.58
CA THR A 38 0.11 -4.41 7.61
C THR A 38 1.60 -4.23 7.31
N MET A 39 2.49 -4.97 7.98
CA MET A 39 3.93 -4.90 7.72
C MET A 39 4.29 -5.29 6.29
N LEU A 40 3.71 -6.36 5.76
CA LEU A 40 3.95 -6.80 4.38
C LEU A 40 3.51 -5.74 3.36
N CYS A 41 2.31 -5.18 3.53
CA CYS A 41 1.81 -4.14 2.65
C CYS A 41 2.60 -2.83 2.76
N LEU A 42 3.12 -2.49 3.94
CA LEU A 42 3.92 -1.29 4.16
C LEU A 42 5.28 -1.41 3.47
N VAL A 43 5.94 -2.57 3.60
CA VAL A 43 7.18 -2.87 2.88
C VAL A 43 6.93 -2.89 1.36
N ALA A 44 5.88 -3.57 0.90
CA ALA A 44 5.54 -3.63 -0.52
C ALA A 44 5.21 -2.24 -1.09
N GLY A 45 4.47 -1.41 -0.34
CA GLY A 45 4.11 -0.06 -0.75
C GLY A 45 5.26 0.93 -0.77
N ILE A 46 6.39 0.62 -0.12
CA ILE A 46 7.63 1.38 -0.28
C ILE A 46 8.44 0.86 -1.47
N ILE A 47 8.55 -0.45 -1.61
CA ILE A 47 9.38 -1.08 -2.65
C ILE A 47 8.78 -0.84 -4.05
N LEU A 48 7.47 -0.98 -4.22
CA LEU A 48 6.84 -0.92 -5.54
C LEU A 48 6.98 0.45 -6.22
N PRO A 49 6.71 1.60 -5.56
CA PRO A 49 6.90 2.91 -6.18
C PRO A 49 8.38 3.23 -6.46
N VAL A 50 9.30 2.82 -5.59
CA VAL A 50 10.75 3.01 -5.79
C VAL A 50 11.23 2.19 -6.99
N LEU A 51 10.78 0.94 -7.12
CA LEU A 51 11.14 0.08 -8.23
C LEU A 51 10.55 0.60 -9.55
N ALA A 52 9.30 1.10 -9.52
CA ALA A 52 8.66 1.71 -10.69
C ALA A 52 9.44 2.94 -11.19
N SER A 53 9.80 3.83 -10.27
CA SER A 53 10.59 5.03 -10.56
C SER A 53 11.98 4.69 -11.10
N TYR A 54 12.62 3.64 -10.57
CA TYR A 54 13.90 3.15 -11.08
C TYR A 54 13.81 2.62 -12.52
N ILE A 55 12.76 1.84 -12.82
CA ILE A 55 12.51 1.31 -14.17
C ILE A 55 12.19 2.44 -15.15
N ASP A 56 11.45 3.46 -14.71
CA ASP A 56 11.13 4.63 -15.52
C ASP A 56 12.43 5.38 -15.86
N ILE A 57 13.24 5.74 -14.86
CA ILE A 57 14.52 6.45 -15.06
C ILE A 57 15.48 5.69 -16.00
N LEU A 58 15.56 4.36 -15.91
CA LEU A 58 16.41 3.55 -16.80
C LEU A 58 15.93 3.53 -18.25
N ASN A 59 14.63 3.71 -18.50
CA ASN A 59 14.05 3.71 -19.84
C ASN A 59 13.95 5.11 -20.47
N LEU A 60 14.35 6.18 -19.78
CA LEU A 60 14.32 7.52 -20.35
C LEU A 60 15.49 7.75 -21.34
N PRO A 61 15.22 8.30 -22.55
CA PRO A 61 16.28 8.67 -23.49
C PRO A 61 17.14 9.82 -22.92
N SER A 62 18.44 9.78 -23.23
CA SER A 62 19.48 10.63 -22.62
C SER A 62 19.27 12.14 -22.75
N ASP A 63 18.44 12.60 -23.69
CA ASP A 63 18.19 14.02 -23.97
C ASP A 63 17.14 14.69 -23.06
N VAL A 64 16.34 13.91 -22.33
CA VAL A 64 15.32 14.43 -21.39
C VAL A 64 15.53 13.83 -20.01
N LYS A 65 16.63 14.20 -19.34
CA LYS A 65 16.92 13.79 -17.96
C LYS A 65 16.11 14.56 -16.90
N CYS A 66 14.82 14.78 -17.14
CA CYS A 66 13.91 15.26 -16.10
C CYS A 66 13.38 14.09 -15.28
N ALA A 67 14.26 13.43 -14.51
CA ALA A 67 13.91 12.37 -13.55
C ALA A 67 13.10 12.89 -12.34
N THR A 68 12.87 14.20 -12.27
CA THR A 68 12.17 14.88 -11.17
C THR A 68 10.72 14.41 -11.02
N GLY A 69 10.04 14.07 -12.13
CA GLY A 69 8.67 13.57 -12.11
C GLY A 69 8.57 12.19 -11.44
N SER A 70 9.33 11.22 -11.95
CA SER A 70 9.34 9.83 -11.48
C SER A 70 9.82 9.73 -10.03
N ALA A 71 10.81 10.55 -9.63
CA ALA A 71 11.24 10.65 -8.24
C ALA A 71 10.13 11.25 -7.34
N GLY A 72 9.41 12.25 -7.83
CA GLY A 72 8.25 12.83 -7.14
C GLY A 72 7.14 11.80 -6.91
N PHE A 73 6.86 10.94 -7.87
CA PHE A 73 5.88 9.84 -7.72
C PHE A 73 6.32 8.82 -6.68
N ALA A 74 7.60 8.46 -6.61
CA ALA A 74 8.12 7.57 -5.58
C ALA A 74 7.94 8.18 -4.17
N VAL A 75 8.26 9.46 -4.00
CA VAL A 75 8.10 10.15 -2.70
C VAL A 75 6.64 10.28 -2.31
N LEU A 76 5.77 10.70 -3.23
CA LEU A 76 4.33 10.80 -2.96
C LEU A 76 3.71 9.44 -2.66
N GLY A 77 4.11 8.40 -3.41
CA GLY A 77 3.60 7.05 -3.20
C GLY A 77 4.04 6.46 -1.88
N THR A 78 5.31 6.59 -1.52
CA THR A 78 5.81 6.15 -0.20
C THR A 78 5.13 6.90 0.95
N ALA A 79 4.98 8.23 0.84
CA ALA A 79 4.29 9.05 1.84
C ALA A 79 2.81 8.66 1.97
N ALA A 80 2.09 8.48 0.85
CA ALA A 80 0.71 8.05 0.87
C ALA A 80 0.56 6.68 1.53
N THR A 81 1.47 5.75 1.24
CA THR A 81 1.42 4.40 1.80
C THR A 81 1.73 4.39 3.30
N ALA A 82 2.68 5.23 3.74
CA ALA A 82 3.02 5.43 5.15
C ALA A 82 1.88 6.03 5.97
N VAL A 83 0.90 6.69 5.35
CA VAL A 83 -0.27 7.27 6.02
C VAL A 83 -1.49 6.37 5.89
N LEU A 84 -1.82 5.91 4.67
CA LEU A 84 -3.04 5.15 4.40
C LEU A 84 -3.06 3.78 5.10
N ILE A 85 -1.94 3.06 5.11
CA ILE A 85 -1.86 1.73 5.72
C ILE A 85 -2.03 1.74 7.25
N PRO A 86 -1.37 2.61 8.04
CA PRO A 86 -1.62 2.65 9.47
C PRO A 86 -3.03 3.13 9.80
N ILE A 87 -3.60 4.06 9.03
CA ILE A 87 -4.99 4.50 9.21
C ILE A 87 -5.97 3.36 8.96
N SER A 88 -5.82 2.62 7.87
CA SER A 88 -6.68 1.45 7.58
C SER A 88 -6.50 0.36 8.63
N ALA A 89 -5.27 0.09 9.07
CA ALA A 89 -5.00 -0.88 10.13
C ALA A 89 -5.67 -0.50 11.47
N LEU A 90 -5.62 0.79 11.85
CA LEU A 90 -6.29 1.31 13.04
C LEU A 90 -7.81 1.11 12.95
N LEU A 91 -8.42 1.44 11.80
CA LEU A 91 -9.84 1.23 11.57
C LEU A 91 -10.25 -0.24 11.72
N PHE A 92 -9.52 -1.16 11.09
CA PHE A 92 -9.79 -2.60 11.22
C PHE A 92 -9.59 -3.11 12.66
N TYR A 93 -8.61 -2.57 13.38
CA TYR A 93 -8.38 -2.89 14.79
C TYR A 93 -9.56 -2.46 15.67
N ILE A 94 -10.06 -1.23 15.49
CA ILE A 94 -11.23 -0.71 16.21
C ILE A 94 -12.47 -1.56 15.90
N ILE A 95 -12.73 -1.87 14.64
CA ILE A 95 -13.87 -2.71 14.22
C ILE A 95 -13.77 -4.10 14.85
N ALA A 96 -12.59 -4.71 14.84
CA ALA A 96 -12.36 -6.01 15.47
C ALA A 96 -12.59 -5.97 16.98
N TYR A 97 -12.15 -4.91 17.66
CA TYR A 97 -12.35 -4.71 19.09
C TYR A 97 -13.85 -4.63 19.45
N PHE A 98 -14.62 -3.80 18.75
CA PHE A 98 -16.06 -3.67 19.01
C PHE A 98 -16.84 -4.97 18.76
N ARG A 99 -16.47 -5.74 17.73
CA ARG A 99 -17.12 -7.03 17.46
C ARG A 99 -16.82 -8.07 18.55
N ARG A 100 -15.56 -8.16 19.02
CA ARG A 100 -15.22 -9.05 20.15
C ARG A 100 -15.94 -8.64 21.43
N LYS A 101 -16.02 -7.34 21.71
CA LYS A 101 -16.77 -6.81 22.86
C LYS A 101 -18.27 -7.19 22.78
N LYS A 102 -18.87 -7.11 21.59
CA LYS A 102 -20.28 -7.51 21.39
C LYS A 102 -20.50 -9.02 21.56
N LEU A 103 -19.55 -9.85 21.13
CA LEU A 103 -19.61 -11.31 21.29
C LEU A 103 -19.42 -11.77 22.73
N ASN A 104 -18.62 -11.07 23.52
CA ASN A 104 -18.41 -11.39 24.95
C ASN A 104 -19.47 -10.79 25.88
N ALA A 105 -20.34 -9.92 25.35
CA ALA A 105 -21.42 -9.28 26.11
C ALA A 105 -22.81 -9.93 25.83
N ALA A 106 -22.85 -10.93 24.95
CA ALA A 106 -24.02 -11.76 24.65
C ALA A 106 -23.83 -13.16 25.25
#